data_AF-A0A4Q7MJH9-F1
#
_entry.id   AF-A0A4Q7MJH9-F1
#
_cell.length_a   1.000
_cell.length_b   1.000
_cell.length_c   1.000
_cell.angle_alpha   90.00
_cell.angle_beta   90.00
_cell.angle_gamma   90.00
#
_symmetry.space_group_name_H-M   'P 1'
#
loop_
_entity.id
_entity.type
_entity.pdbx_description
1 polymer ?
#
loop_
_entity_poly.entity_id
_entity_poly.type
_entity_poly.pdbx_seq_one_letter_code
_entity_poly.pdbx_strand_id
1 'polypeptide(L)'
;MPHLANAFMAQVGNESIWNALEAVRLRQTPWHKKQAIFDRLQALGLIEATYQKTSAQSPFPAPRIAVLTENGRQALSQYKRPNRTA
;
A
#
# COMPACT_ATOMS: atom_id res chain seq x y z
N MET A 1 -9.54 -19.07 -3.49
CA MET A 1 -10.26 -18.14 -4.38
C MET A 1 -9.34 -16.99 -4.83
N PRO A 2 -8.45 -17.17 -5.84
CA PRO A 2 -7.46 -16.15 -6.22
C PRO A 2 -7.87 -15.27 -7.43
N HIS A 3 -9.07 -15.44 -7.99
CA HIS A 3 -9.40 -14.85 -9.30
C HIS A 3 -9.81 -13.37 -9.27
N LEU A 4 -10.23 -12.83 -8.13
CA LEU A 4 -10.70 -11.43 -8.01
C LEU A 4 -9.56 -10.42 -7.88
N ALA A 5 -8.36 -10.86 -7.50
CA ALA A 5 -7.18 -9.99 -7.41
C ALA A 5 -6.66 -9.61 -8.81
N ASN A 6 -6.69 -10.54 -9.76
CA ASN A 6 -6.07 -10.38 -11.08
C ASN A 6 -6.86 -9.47 -12.03
N ALA A 7 -8.19 -9.56 -12.02
CA ALA A 7 -9.05 -8.72 -12.86
C ALA A 7 -9.08 -7.24 -12.42
N PHE A 8 -8.84 -6.98 -11.12
CA PHE A 8 -8.89 -5.64 -10.54
C PHE A 8 -7.60 -4.84 -10.77
N MET A 9 -6.45 -5.51 -10.75
CA MET A 9 -5.13 -4.97 -11.13
C MET A 9 -5.12 -4.36 -12.55
N ALA A 10 -6.03 -4.80 -13.42
CA ALA A 10 -6.20 -4.25 -14.76
C ALA A 10 -7.04 -2.96 -14.82
N GLN A 11 -7.93 -2.71 -13.85
CA GLN A 11 -8.89 -1.59 -13.89
C GLN A 11 -8.36 -0.30 -13.25
N VAL A 12 -7.48 -0.43 -12.25
CA VAL A 12 -6.65 0.67 -11.74
C VAL A 12 -5.26 0.38 -12.27
N GLY A 13 -4.84 1.06 -13.35
CA GLY A 13 -3.62 0.69 -14.09
C GLY A 13 -2.48 0.28 -13.16
N ASN A 14 -1.94 -0.92 -13.39
CA ASN A 14 -0.99 -1.62 -12.51
C ASN A 14 0.08 -0.71 -11.89
N GLU A 15 0.64 0.21 -12.67
CA GLU A 15 1.64 1.19 -12.20
C GLU A 15 1.16 2.06 -11.03
N SER A 16 -0.11 2.47 -10.98
CA SER A 16 -0.64 3.30 -9.89
C SER A 16 -0.71 2.56 -8.56
N ILE A 17 -0.99 1.25 -8.58
CA ILE A 17 -1.03 0.42 -7.36
C ILE A 17 0.38 0.18 -6.84
N TRP A 18 1.33 -0.11 -7.73
CA TRP A 18 2.73 -0.34 -7.34
C TRP A 18 3.43 0.94 -6.89
N ASN A 19 3.19 2.06 -7.57
CA ASN A 19 3.66 3.38 -7.14
C ASN A 19 3.07 3.76 -5.78
N ALA A 20 1.82 3.37 -5.48
CA ALA A 20 1.23 3.57 -4.16
C ALA A 20 1.89 2.69 -3.08
N LEU A 21 2.17 1.41 -3.37
CA LEU A 21 2.89 0.52 -2.45
C LEU A 21 4.33 1.00 -2.20
N GLU A 22 5.00 1.52 -3.22
CA GLU A 22 6.33 2.12 -3.09
C GLU A 22 6.30 3.43 -2.30
N ALA A 23 5.30 4.29 -2.52
CA ALA A 23 5.10 5.50 -1.73
C ALA A 23 4.79 5.21 -0.26
N VAL A 24 4.03 4.14 0.02
CA VAL A 24 3.80 3.63 1.38
C VAL A 24 5.11 3.20 2.03
N ARG A 25 6.01 2.53 1.28
CA ARG A 25 7.34 2.15 1.78
C ARG A 25 8.25 3.36 2.06
N LEU A 26 8.17 4.42 1.25
CA LEU A 26 9.14 5.53 1.28
C LEU A 26 8.70 6.75 2.08
N ARG A 27 7.40 7.08 2.16
CA ARG A 27 6.93 8.41 2.59
C ARG A 27 5.64 8.40 3.39
N GLN A 28 5.47 7.46 4.34
CA GLN A 28 4.37 7.40 5.33
C GLN A 28 3.14 8.23 4.92
N THR A 29 2.48 7.84 3.82
CA THR A 29 1.52 8.74 3.16
C THR A 29 0.23 8.80 3.98
N PRO A 30 -0.30 10.00 4.29
CA PRO A 30 -1.55 10.12 5.03
C PRO A 30 -2.71 9.46 4.29
N TRP A 31 -3.55 8.74 5.03
CA TRP A 31 -4.59 7.88 4.48
C TRP A 31 -5.56 8.64 3.56
N HIS A 32 -5.99 9.82 4.01
CA HIS A 32 -6.93 10.68 3.29
C HIS A 32 -6.41 11.16 1.91
N LYS A 33 -5.09 11.12 1.66
CA LYS A 33 -4.51 11.54 0.37
C LYS A 33 -4.67 10.49 -0.74
N LYS A 34 -4.85 9.21 -0.38
CA LYS A 34 -4.97 8.08 -1.33
C LYS A 34 -6.03 7.07 -0.87
N GLN A 35 -7.13 7.56 -0.30
CA GLN A 35 -8.10 6.74 0.43
C GLN A 35 -8.65 5.56 -0.38
N ALA A 36 -9.14 5.80 -1.60
CA ALA A 36 -9.68 4.73 -2.46
C ALA A 36 -8.68 3.59 -2.74
N ILE A 37 -7.40 3.92 -2.92
CA ILE A 37 -6.33 2.94 -3.17
C ILE A 37 -6.00 2.19 -1.88
N PHE A 38 -5.91 2.90 -0.75
CA PHE A 38 -5.55 2.30 0.53
C PHE A 38 -6.65 1.41 1.10
N ASP A 39 -7.91 1.84 1.05
CA ASP A 39 -9.05 1.02 1.47
C ASP A 39 -9.06 -0.33 0.72
N ARG A 40 -8.70 -0.30 -0.57
CA ARG A 40 -8.61 -1.50 -1.39
C ARG A 40 -7.40 -2.37 -1.07
N LEU A 41 -6.21 -1.79 -0.91
CA LEU A 41 -5.01 -2.53 -0.50
C LEU A 41 -5.17 -3.14 0.90
N GLN A 42 -5.90 -2.47 1.79
CA GLN A 42 -6.26 -2.97 3.10
C GLN A 42 -7.23 -4.15 3.00
N ALA A 43 -8.25 -4.08 2.16
CA ALA A 43 -9.16 -5.19 1.89
C ALA A 43 -8.44 -6.43 1.32
N LEU A 44 -7.33 -6.23 0.61
CA LEU A 44 -6.44 -7.29 0.11
C LEU A 44 -5.42 -7.78 1.16
N GLY A 45 -5.38 -7.18 2.35
CA GLY A 45 -4.44 -7.54 3.41
C GLY A 45 -2.98 -7.16 3.13
N LEU A 46 -2.73 -6.25 2.19
CA LEU A 46 -1.37 -5.83 1.78
C LEU A 46 -0.84 -4.66 2.60
N ILE A 47 -1.74 -3.85 3.14
CA ILE A 47 -1.39 -2.75 4.05
C ILE A 47 -2.33 -2.76 5.26
N GLU A 48 -1.91 -2.09 6.33
CA GLU A 48 -2.74 -1.76 7.47
C GLU A 48 -2.67 -0.25 7.76
N ALA A 49 -3.70 0.26 8.43
CA ALA A 49 -3.73 1.65 8.86
C ALA A 49 -3.17 1.76 10.29
N THR A 50 -2.20 2.64 10.49
CA THR A 50 -1.68 2.97 11.82
C THR A 50 -1.64 4.47 12.02
N TYR A 51 -1.56 4.93 13.26
CA TYR A 51 -1.37 6.36 13.54
C TYR A 51 0.10 6.71 13.41
N GLN A 52 0.38 7.82 12.71
CA GLN A 52 1.74 8.32 12.59
C GLN A 52 2.33 8.58 13.97
N LYS A 53 3.46 7.94 14.26
CA LYS A 53 4.24 8.25 15.47
C LYS A 53 5.07 9.50 15.19
N THR A 54 4.71 10.60 15.84
CA THR A 54 5.52 11.83 15.87
C THR A 54 6.32 11.85 17.17
N SER A 55 7.61 12.24 17.09
CA SER A 55 8.47 12.43 18.27
C SER A 55 8.08 13.69 19.05
N ALA A 56 7.57 14.70 18.35
CA ALA A 56 7.10 15.94 18.97
C ALA A 56 5.64 15.81 19.42
N GLN A 57 5.33 16.33 20.61
CA GLN A 57 3.95 16.53 21.06
C GLN A 57 3.26 17.52 20.12
N SER A 58 2.17 17.09 19.51
CA SER A 58 1.34 17.90 18.61
C SER A 58 -0.02 18.13 19.28
N PRO A 59 -0.56 19.35 19.25
CA PRO A 59 -1.94 19.61 19.68
C PRO A 59 -2.98 19.05 18.70
N PHE A 60 -2.55 18.64 17.49
CA PHE A 60 -3.41 18.05 16.47
C PHE A 60 -3.35 16.51 16.51
N PRO A 61 -4.48 15.82 16.23
CA PRO A 61 -4.52 14.36 16.12
C PRO A 61 -3.51 13.85 15.09
N ALA A 62 -2.79 12.78 15.45
CA ALA A 62 -1.87 12.14 14.51
C ALA A 62 -2.62 11.62 13.27
N PRO A 63 -2.13 11.87 12.05
CA PRO A 63 -2.77 11.34 10.86
C PRO A 63 -2.64 9.82 10.80
N ARG A 64 -3.66 9.13 10.28
CA ARG A 64 -3.54 7.73 9.89
C ARG A 64 -2.65 7.63 8.67
N ILE A 65 -1.72 6.69 8.69
CA ILE A 65 -0.81 6.35 7.60
C ILE A 65 -0.97 4.86 7.24
N ALA A 66 -0.63 4.53 6.00
CA ALA A 66 -0.54 3.14 5.56
C ALA A 66 0.85 2.56 5.87
N VAL A 67 0.89 1.31 6.32
CA VAL A 67 2.14 0.53 6.47
C VAL A 67 1.98 -0.84 5.83
N LEU A 68 3.07 -1.39 5.29
CA LEU A 68 3.05 -2.71 4.62
C LEU A 68 2.87 -3.81 5.66
N THR A 69 1.96 -4.74 5.38
CA THR A 69 1.92 -6.04 6.06
C THR A 69 3.05 -6.94 5.54
N GLU A 70 3.25 -8.10 6.16
CA GLU A 70 4.20 -9.10 5.66
C GLU A 70 3.83 -9.55 4.23
N ASN A 71 2.54 -9.81 3.98
CA ASN A 71 2.04 -10.13 2.64
C ASN A 71 2.30 -9.00 1.64
N GLY A 72 2.11 -7.74 2.06
CA GLY A 72 2.44 -6.58 1.23
C GLY A 72 3.92 -6.48 0.86
N ARG A 73 4.82 -6.75 1.81
CA ARG A 73 6.28 -6.79 1.57
C ARG A 73 6.66 -7.89 0.58
N GLN A 74 6.07 -9.08 0.71
CA GLN A 74 6.32 -10.20 -0.19
C GLN A 74 5.80 -9.92 -1.60
N ALA A 75 4.58 -9.41 -1.76
CA ALA A 75 4.00 -9.03 -3.05
C ALA A 75 4.85 -7.96 -3.76
N LEU A 76 5.30 -6.94 -3.02
CA LEU A 76 6.18 -5.90 -3.55
C LEU A 76 7.54 -6.46 -3.97
N SER A 77 8.09 -7.42 -3.22
CA SER A 77 9.37 -8.06 -3.55
C SER A 77 9.27 -8.98 -4.77
N GLN A 78 8.14 -9.64 -4.95
CA GLN A 78 7.86 -10.45 -6.14
C GLN A 78 7.72 -9.57 -7.39
N TYR A 79 7.05 -8.42 -7.28
CA TYR A 79 6.93 -7.46 -8.38
C TYR A 79 8.25 -6.80 -8.78
N LYS A 80 9.11 -6.47 -7.80
CA LYS A 80 10.43 -5.85 -8.07
C LYS A 80 11.45 -6.81 -8.67
N ARG A 81 11.20 -8.13 -8.65
CA ARG A 81 12.02 -9.05 -9.42
C ARG A 81 11.66 -8.89 -10.89
N PRO A 82 12.60 -8.47 -11.76
CA PRO A 82 12.34 -8.51 -13.19
C PRO A 82 11.98 -9.96 -13.54
N ASN A 83 10.92 -10.11 -14.33
CA ASN A 83 10.47 -11.38 -14.88
C ASN A 83 11.65 -11.98 -15.67
N ARG A 84 12.49 -12.77 -15.01
CA ARG A 84 13.73 -13.32 -15.58
C ARG A 84 13.51 -14.77 -15.95
N THR A 85 12.55 -14.99 -16.83
CA THR A 85 12.35 -16.25 -17.57
C THR A 85 11.50 -15.98 -18.80
N ALA A 86 12.18 -15.74 -19.93
CA ALA A 86 11.97 -16.38 -21.24
C ALA A 86 13.13 -15.95 -22.14
#